data_AF-A0A067T7H6-F1
#
_entry.id   AF-A0A067T7H6-F1
#
_cell.length_a   1.000
_cell.length_b   1.000
_cell.length_c   1.000
_cell.angle_alpha   90.00
_cell.angle_beta   90.00
_cell.angle_gamma   90.00
#
_symmetry.space_group_name_H-M   'P 1'
#
loop_
_entity.id
_entity.type
_entity.pdbx_description
1 polymer ?
#
loop_
_entity_poly.entity_id
_entity_poly.type
_entity_poly.pdbx_seq_one_letter_code
_entity_poly.pdbx_strand_id
1 'polypeptide(L)'
;PNGIVVTSPNMDWIPDIMKDSEQVLVRMDGHFFLADTGSAPQLFYYGTYFLPFTPVRPPASEISQHEFGLAWRELQRSDFVLEIGAESSGLGRIVPALADEFIALRKTLSSRIQALIDVGRWAENQYDEIKFNKTGMHYLSLTLTFAPQTYEDTLLTVTTFQRHVLEALACYAYLTVWKTREMNLDVDAPPRPVDKTIMGALTVDTNVAIRLHALGVPTWLIRTPSSIPHDMNICHECDPSIPSGLVREVMPNKPAAYIGVACATRNRACLRTGMQSIRLGHSAFNITSEQLVSNYENGRRLNFI
;
A
#
# COMPACT_ATOMS: atom_id res chain seq x y z
N PRO A 1 11.59 -17.76 -28.29
CA PRO A 1 11.74 -17.50 -26.83
C PRO A 1 10.37 -17.58 -26.13
N ASN A 2 10.22 -18.46 -25.14
CA ASN A 2 8.96 -18.67 -24.40
C ASN A 2 8.88 -17.82 -23.11
N GLY A 3 9.64 -16.72 -23.06
CA GLY A 3 9.72 -15.83 -21.89
C GLY A 3 8.79 -14.63 -21.98
N ILE A 4 8.68 -13.89 -20.88
CA ILE A 4 8.10 -12.55 -20.86
C ILE A 4 9.22 -11.53 -21.11
N VAL A 5 8.93 -10.47 -21.85
CA VAL A 5 9.84 -9.34 -22.06
C VAL A 5 9.18 -8.08 -21.51
N VAL A 6 9.91 -7.33 -20.70
CA VAL A 6 9.46 -6.05 -20.17
C VAL A 6 10.31 -4.95 -20.77
N THR A 7 9.67 -3.92 -21.31
CA THR A 7 10.33 -2.76 -21.92
C THR A 7 9.76 -1.47 -21.34
N SER A 8 10.58 -0.43 -21.20
CA SER A 8 10.10 0.91 -20.83
C SER A 8 10.42 1.92 -21.93
N PRO A 9 9.50 2.83 -22.27
CA PRO A 9 9.81 3.94 -23.17
C PRO A 9 10.51 5.10 -22.47
N ASN A 10 10.46 5.19 -21.13
CA ASN A 10 10.87 6.39 -20.39
C ASN A 10 11.59 6.13 -19.05
N MET A 11 11.94 4.88 -18.75
CA MET A 11 12.71 4.49 -17.57
C MET A 11 13.98 3.75 -17.95
N ASP A 12 15.00 3.90 -17.12
CA ASP A 12 16.35 3.34 -17.25
C ASP A 12 16.52 1.99 -16.52
N TRP A 13 15.48 1.52 -15.85
CA TRP A 13 15.47 0.24 -15.12
C TRP A 13 14.17 -0.53 -15.37
N ILE A 14 14.20 -1.84 -15.13
CA ILE A 14 13.08 -2.77 -15.30
C ILE A 14 12.73 -3.44 -13.95
N PRO A 15 11.45 -3.44 -13.52
CA PRO A 15 11.02 -4.19 -12.35
C PRO A 15 11.16 -5.71 -12.53
N ASP A 16 11.79 -6.37 -11.55
CA ASP A 16 11.87 -7.83 -11.47
C ASP A 16 10.54 -8.42 -10.96
N ILE A 17 9.54 -8.44 -11.84
CA ILE A 17 8.20 -8.97 -11.55
C ILE A 17 8.20 -10.47 -11.23
N MET A 18 9.27 -11.19 -11.57
CA MET A 18 9.39 -12.63 -11.30
C MET A 18 9.69 -12.92 -9.83
N LYS A 19 10.04 -11.92 -9.03
CA LYS A 19 10.18 -12.03 -7.56
C LYS A 19 8.87 -11.82 -6.84
N ASP A 20 7.81 -11.44 -7.53
CA ASP A 20 6.49 -11.31 -6.93
C ASP A 20 5.88 -12.69 -6.68
N SER A 21 5.03 -12.79 -5.67
CA SER A 21 4.37 -14.04 -5.27
C SER A 21 2.87 -13.97 -5.59
N GLU A 22 2.28 -15.12 -5.92
CA GLU A 22 0.83 -15.30 -6.00
C GLU A 22 0.15 -15.07 -4.64
N GLN A 23 0.90 -15.22 -3.56
CA GLN A 23 0.44 -14.95 -2.21
C GLN A 23 0.94 -13.57 -1.76
N VAL A 24 -0.01 -12.68 -1.47
CA VAL A 24 0.25 -11.37 -0.88
C VAL A 24 0.38 -11.55 0.63
N LEU A 25 1.60 -11.78 1.08
CA LEU A 25 1.93 -12.02 2.48
C LEU A 25 2.49 -10.76 3.15
N VAL A 26 2.24 -10.58 4.44
CA VAL A 26 2.84 -9.51 5.25
C VAL A 26 4.34 -9.79 5.46
N ARG A 27 5.16 -8.75 5.46
CA ARG A 27 6.60 -8.80 5.75
C ARG A 27 6.91 -8.30 7.15
N MET A 28 8.10 -8.56 7.66
CA MET A 28 8.50 -8.19 9.03
C MET A 28 8.44 -6.68 9.32
N ASP A 29 8.48 -5.83 8.29
CA ASP A 29 8.29 -4.38 8.36
C ASP A 29 6.80 -3.95 8.25
N GLY A 30 5.87 -4.90 8.16
CA GLY A 30 4.44 -4.64 7.99
C GLY A 30 4.00 -4.38 6.54
N HIS A 31 4.93 -4.34 5.59
CA HIS A 31 4.65 -4.14 4.16
C HIS A 31 4.41 -5.46 3.42
N PHE A 32 4.13 -5.39 2.11
CA PHE A 32 3.78 -6.54 1.28
C PHE A 32 4.78 -6.81 0.14
N PHE A 33 6.04 -6.39 0.30
CA PHE A 33 7.08 -6.52 -0.72
C PHE A 33 6.64 -5.87 -2.05
N LEU A 34 6.75 -6.57 -3.18
CA LEU A 34 6.35 -6.06 -4.49
C LEU A 34 4.83 -5.82 -4.66
N ALA A 35 4.00 -6.38 -3.78
CA ALA A 35 2.55 -6.16 -3.80
C ALA A 35 2.14 -4.87 -3.05
N ASP A 36 3.06 -4.17 -2.39
CA ASP A 36 2.75 -2.93 -1.66
C ASP A 36 2.72 -1.73 -2.62
N THR A 37 1.56 -1.08 -2.72
CA THR A 37 1.27 0.03 -3.64
C THR A 37 2.14 1.26 -3.37
N GLY A 38 2.67 1.39 -2.16
CA GLY A 38 3.57 2.49 -1.77
C GLY A 38 5.06 2.21 -2.01
N SER A 39 5.43 1.00 -2.44
CA SER A 39 6.84 0.57 -2.48
C SER A 39 7.28 -0.01 -3.82
N ALA A 40 6.35 -0.44 -4.67
CA ALA A 40 6.66 -0.97 -6.00
C ALA A 40 5.57 -0.61 -7.03
N PRO A 41 5.93 -0.48 -8.32
CA PRO A 41 4.95 -0.28 -9.38
C PRO A 41 4.02 -1.50 -9.50
N GLN A 42 2.73 -1.22 -9.67
CA GLN A 42 1.70 -2.25 -9.76
C GLN A 42 1.24 -2.43 -11.21
N LEU A 43 0.65 -3.59 -11.48
CA LEU A 43 -0.07 -3.81 -12.74
C LEU A 43 -1.27 -2.86 -12.84
N PHE A 44 -1.38 -2.19 -13.98
CA PHE A 44 -2.43 -1.24 -14.26
C PHE A 44 -3.76 -1.97 -14.46
N TYR A 45 -4.78 -1.52 -13.74
CA TYR A 45 -6.16 -1.90 -13.95
C TYR A 45 -7.03 -0.65 -13.85
N TYR A 46 -8.09 -0.57 -14.64
CA TYR A 46 -9.05 0.53 -14.56
C TYR A 46 -9.71 0.64 -13.17
N GLY A 47 -9.88 -0.47 -12.45
CA GLY A 47 -10.36 -0.43 -11.07
C GLY A 47 -9.39 0.27 -10.11
N THR A 48 -8.11 0.37 -10.43
CA THR A 48 -7.09 1.03 -9.58
C THR A 48 -6.31 2.05 -10.39
N TYR A 49 -7.01 2.82 -11.21
CA TYR A 49 -6.45 3.76 -12.20
C TYR A 49 -5.52 4.81 -11.59
N PHE A 50 -5.65 5.09 -10.28
CA PHE A 50 -4.91 6.14 -9.58
C PHE A 50 -3.53 5.68 -9.08
N LEU A 51 -3.29 4.37 -8.94
CA LEU A 51 -2.04 3.83 -8.39
C LEU A 51 -0.76 4.25 -9.13
N PRO A 52 -0.75 4.51 -10.45
CA PRO A 52 0.44 5.02 -11.12
C PRO A 52 0.92 6.37 -10.58
N PHE A 53 0.02 7.14 -9.97
CA PHE A 53 0.29 8.47 -9.44
C PHE A 53 0.62 8.48 -7.94
N THR A 54 0.80 7.29 -7.34
CA THR A 54 1.25 7.18 -5.95
C THR A 54 2.64 7.81 -5.81
N PRO A 55 2.85 8.73 -4.85
CA PRO A 55 4.16 9.34 -4.66
C PRO A 55 5.18 8.30 -4.20
N VAL A 56 6.39 8.36 -4.76
CA VAL A 56 7.51 7.52 -4.30
C VAL A 56 8.08 8.08 -3.00
N ARG A 57 8.74 7.22 -2.22
CA ARG A 57 9.45 7.64 -1.01
C ARG A 57 10.51 8.69 -1.38
N PRO A 58 10.45 9.92 -0.81
CA PRO A 58 11.49 10.92 -1.02
C PRO A 58 12.85 10.45 -0.47
N PRO A 59 13.97 11.07 -0.89
CA PRO A 59 15.27 10.82 -0.27
C PRO A 59 15.24 11.02 1.25
N ALA A 60 16.01 10.22 1.99
CA ALA A 60 15.98 10.24 3.46
C ALA A 60 16.24 11.64 4.06
N SER A 61 17.03 12.48 3.39
CA SER A 61 17.29 13.87 3.78
C SER A 61 16.08 14.78 3.72
N GLU A 62 15.05 14.43 2.93
CA GLU A 62 13.87 15.26 2.69
C GLU A 62 12.65 14.78 3.51
N ILE A 63 12.61 13.50 3.90
CA ILE A 63 11.45 12.90 4.58
C ILE A 63 11.07 13.66 5.86
N SER A 64 12.05 14.09 6.66
CA SER A 64 11.79 14.75 7.95
C SER A 64 11.12 16.13 7.81
N GLN A 65 11.27 16.78 6.65
CA GLN A 65 10.68 18.08 6.35
C GLN A 65 9.48 17.97 5.40
N HIS A 66 9.23 16.79 4.85
CA HIS A 66 8.15 16.56 3.91
C HIS A 66 6.80 16.64 4.63
N GLU A 67 5.83 17.38 4.09
CA GLU A 67 4.50 17.57 4.68
C GLU A 67 3.83 16.22 5.03
N PHE A 68 3.99 15.23 4.16
CA PHE A 68 3.46 13.88 4.33
C PHE A 68 4.53 12.87 4.78
N GLY A 69 5.64 13.30 5.37
CA GLY A 69 6.79 12.45 5.73
C GLY A 69 6.41 11.23 6.58
N LEU A 70 5.41 11.38 7.45
CA LEU A 70 4.87 10.30 8.28
C LEU A 70 4.26 9.14 7.46
N ALA A 71 3.93 9.35 6.19
CA ALA A 71 3.50 8.31 5.24
C ALA A 71 4.63 7.30 4.92
N TRP A 72 5.89 7.63 5.17
CA TRP A 72 7.06 6.76 4.94
C TRP A 72 7.90 6.56 6.20
N ARG A 73 7.39 6.93 7.37
CA ARG A 73 8.07 6.72 8.65
C ARG A 73 8.08 5.24 9.00
N GLU A 74 9.23 4.71 9.38
CA GLU A 74 9.34 3.36 9.93
C GLU A 74 9.02 3.37 11.44
N LEU A 75 8.08 2.53 11.86
CA LEU A 75 7.69 2.40 13.27
C LEU A 75 8.80 1.71 14.06
N GLN A 76 9.34 2.37 15.08
CA GLN A 76 10.39 1.79 15.92
C GLN A 76 9.78 1.07 17.12
N ARG A 77 10.51 0.09 17.70
CA ARG A 77 10.09 -0.57 18.96
C ARG A 77 9.95 0.43 20.11
N SER A 78 10.75 1.51 20.12
CA SER A 78 10.66 2.60 21.09
C SER A 78 9.39 3.46 20.95
N ASP A 79 8.71 3.39 19.80
CA ASP A 79 7.46 4.11 19.58
C ASP A 79 6.27 3.38 20.22
N PHE A 80 6.45 2.15 20.72
CA PHE A 80 5.41 1.29 21.27
C PHE A 80 5.60 1.09 22.78
N VAL A 81 4.53 1.32 23.54
CA VAL A 81 4.51 1.26 25.00
C VAL A 81 3.47 0.22 25.42
N LEU A 82 3.88 -0.71 26.29
CA LEU A 82 2.98 -1.72 26.85
C LEU A 82 1.92 -1.09 27.77
N GLU A 83 0.72 -1.65 27.76
CA GLU A 83 -0.29 -1.31 28.75
C GLU A 83 0.09 -1.86 30.13
N ILE A 84 -0.34 -1.14 31.18
CA ILE A 84 -0.12 -1.59 32.56
C ILE A 84 -0.83 -2.94 32.76
N GLY A 85 -0.08 -3.96 33.19
CA GLY A 85 -0.61 -5.31 33.42
C GLY A 85 -0.71 -6.18 32.15
N ALA A 86 -0.15 -5.74 31.02
CA ALA A 86 -0.16 -6.47 29.75
C ALA A 86 1.18 -7.17 29.43
N GLU A 87 2.03 -7.41 30.43
CA GLU A 87 3.38 -7.97 30.23
C GLU A 87 3.32 -9.38 29.62
N SER A 88 2.29 -10.16 29.98
CA SER A 88 2.09 -11.52 29.47
C SER A 88 1.42 -11.58 28.10
N SER A 89 0.63 -10.56 27.73
CA SER A 89 -0.10 -10.51 26.46
C SER A 89 0.64 -9.72 25.37
N GLY A 90 1.62 -8.90 25.75
CA GLY A 90 2.38 -8.04 24.83
C GLY A 90 1.54 -6.91 24.23
N LEU A 91 0.40 -6.59 24.84
CA LEU A 91 -0.50 -5.55 24.35
C LEU A 91 0.00 -4.16 24.77
N GLY A 92 -0.05 -3.23 23.84
CA GLY A 92 0.40 -1.87 24.02
C GLY A 92 -0.17 -0.94 22.96
N ARG A 93 0.28 0.30 22.96
CA ARG A 93 -0.09 1.33 22.00
C ARG A 93 1.14 2.10 21.57
N ILE A 94 1.01 2.82 20.46
CA ILE A 94 2.02 3.83 20.13
C ILE A 94 2.03 4.94 21.18
N VAL A 95 3.18 5.59 21.34
CA VAL A 95 3.31 6.75 22.22
C VAL A 95 2.26 7.83 21.85
N PRO A 96 1.61 8.49 22.82
CA PRO A 96 0.53 9.44 22.55
C PRO A 96 0.92 10.55 21.57
N ALA A 97 2.14 11.08 21.65
CA ALA A 97 2.63 12.11 20.73
C ALA A 97 2.61 11.64 19.26
N LEU A 98 2.97 10.37 19.00
CA LEU A 98 2.92 9.81 17.65
C LEU A 98 1.47 9.60 17.19
N ALA A 99 0.55 9.20 18.08
CA ALA A 99 -0.86 9.12 17.75
C ALA A 99 -1.43 10.49 17.33
N ASP A 100 -1.04 11.56 18.02
CA ASP A 100 -1.41 12.94 17.68
C ASP A 100 -0.87 13.36 16.31
N GLU A 101 0.37 12.97 15.96
CA GLU A 101 0.94 13.19 14.62
C GLU A 101 0.10 12.52 13.51
N PHE A 102 -0.32 11.26 13.70
CA PHE A 102 -1.19 10.56 12.75
C PHE A 102 -2.57 11.24 12.62
N ILE A 103 -3.15 11.70 13.73
CA ILE A 103 -4.41 12.46 13.73
C ILE A 103 -4.25 13.77 12.97
N ALA A 104 -3.15 14.49 13.18
CA ALA A 104 -2.85 15.75 12.51
C ALA A 104 -2.71 15.54 11.00
N LEU A 105 -1.92 14.55 10.57
CA LEU A 105 -1.75 14.22 9.15
C LEU A 105 -3.10 13.88 8.49
N ARG A 106 -3.91 13.02 9.12
CA ARG A 106 -5.25 12.68 8.65
C ARG A 106 -6.10 13.93 8.48
N LYS A 107 -6.12 14.83 9.47
CA LYS A 107 -6.94 16.06 9.44
C LYS A 107 -6.50 16.95 8.27
N THR A 108 -5.20 17.18 8.10
CA THR A 108 -4.64 17.98 7.00
C THR A 108 -5.10 17.45 5.65
N LEU A 109 -4.90 16.15 5.38
CA LEU A 109 -5.29 15.56 4.09
C LEU A 109 -6.81 15.51 3.92
N SER A 110 -7.57 15.18 4.98
CA SER A 110 -9.03 15.13 4.95
C SER A 110 -9.67 16.48 4.60
N SER A 111 -9.10 17.58 5.10
CA SER A 111 -9.54 18.94 4.78
C SER A 111 -9.27 19.28 3.31
N ARG A 112 -8.10 18.92 2.76
CA ARG A 112 -7.80 19.09 1.33
C ARG A 112 -8.74 18.30 0.44
N ILE A 113 -9.02 17.05 0.81
CA ILE A 113 -9.97 16.18 0.11
C ILE A 113 -11.37 16.78 0.15
N GLN A 114 -11.81 17.28 1.31
CA GLN A 114 -13.13 17.89 1.43
C GLN A 114 -13.25 19.13 0.53
N ALA A 115 -12.26 20.02 0.57
CA ALA A 115 -12.24 21.19 -0.30
C ALA A 115 -12.30 20.82 -1.80
N LEU A 116 -11.60 19.76 -2.21
CA LEU A 116 -11.67 19.25 -3.59
C LEU A 116 -13.07 18.72 -3.96
N ILE A 117 -13.74 18.02 -3.03
CA ILE A 117 -15.10 17.51 -3.23
C ILE A 117 -16.09 18.67 -3.31
N ASP A 118 -15.96 19.67 -2.44
CA ASP A 118 -16.86 20.83 -2.38
C ASP A 118 -16.80 21.70 -3.64
N VAL A 119 -15.66 21.72 -4.35
CA VAL A 119 -15.55 22.34 -5.68
C VAL A 119 -16.49 21.68 -6.71
N GLY A 120 -16.82 20.39 -6.54
CA GLY A 120 -17.81 19.71 -7.37
C GLY A 120 -17.45 19.59 -8.86
N ARG A 121 -16.16 19.63 -9.20
CA ARG A 121 -15.69 19.59 -10.61
C ARG A 121 -16.00 18.28 -11.33
N TRP A 122 -16.08 17.17 -10.58
CA TRP A 122 -16.18 15.82 -11.11
C TRP A 122 -17.47 15.14 -10.67
N ALA A 123 -17.86 14.07 -11.37
CA ALA A 123 -19.04 13.29 -10.98
C ALA A 123 -18.82 12.62 -9.61
N GLU A 124 -19.89 12.41 -8.84
CA GLU A 124 -19.78 11.95 -7.45
C GLU A 124 -19.00 10.65 -7.29
N ASN A 125 -19.25 9.68 -8.18
CA ASN A 125 -18.59 8.37 -8.17
C ASN A 125 -17.08 8.44 -8.44
N GLN A 126 -16.58 9.53 -9.02
CA GLN A 126 -15.15 9.72 -9.25
C GLN A 126 -14.40 10.07 -7.96
N TYR A 127 -15.13 10.40 -6.89
CA TYR A 127 -14.57 10.64 -5.56
C TYR A 127 -14.63 9.40 -4.65
N ASP A 128 -15.15 8.26 -5.11
CA ASP A 128 -15.36 7.09 -4.24
C ASP A 128 -14.05 6.56 -3.65
N GLU A 129 -12.99 6.47 -4.46
CA GLU A 129 -11.69 5.97 -4.02
C GLU A 129 -11.01 6.91 -3.02
N ILE A 130 -11.12 8.23 -3.22
CA ILE A 130 -10.54 9.20 -2.28
C ILE A 130 -11.36 9.27 -0.98
N LYS A 131 -12.68 9.09 -1.05
CA LYS A 131 -13.56 8.95 0.12
C LYS A 131 -13.25 7.68 0.90
N PHE A 132 -13.03 6.55 0.22
CA PHE A 132 -12.64 5.28 0.82
C PHE A 132 -11.34 5.44 1.63
N ASN A 133 -10.31 6.03 1.02
CA ASN A 133 -9.04 6.26 1.70
C ASN A 133 -9.14 7.25 2.87
N LYS A 134 -9.95 8.32 2.72
CA LYS A 134 -10.28 9.26 3.81
C LYS A 134 -10.90 8.54 5.02
N THR A 135 -11.84 7.65 4.78
CA THR A 135 -12.49 6.84 5.82
C THR A 135 -11.52 5.83 6.46
N GLY A 136 -10.67 5.18 5.65
CA GLY A 136 -9.62 4.27 6.14
C GLY A 136 -8.65 4.96 7.12
N MET A 137 -8.13 6.14 6.74
CA MET A 137 -7.29 6.95 7.64
C MET A 137 -8.03 7.31 8.94
N HIS A 138 -9.33 7.63 8.86
CA HIS A 138 -10.14 7.94 10.04
C HIS A 138 -10.16 6.79 11.05
N TYR A 139 -10.57 5.60 10.63
CA TYR A 139 -10.66 4.46 11.55
C TYR A 139 -9.28 4.04 12.08
N LEU A 140 -8.26 3.99 11.22
CA LEU A 140 -6.93 3.55 11.65
C LEU A 140 -6.29 4.52 12.63
N SER A 141 -6.47 5.85 12.46
CA SER A 141 -5.99 6.81 13.46
C SER A 141 -6.69 6.64 14.82
N LEU A 142 -7.99 6.28 14.85
CA LEU A 142 -8.69 5.99 16.09
C LEU A 142 -8.15 4.70 16.73
N THR A 143 -7.95 3.64 15.93
CA THR A 143 -7.35 2.39 16.40
C THR A 143 -5.97 2.63 17.00
N LEU A 144 -5.09 3.37 16.32
CA LEU A 144 -3.76 3.71 16.82
C LEU A 144 -3.78 4.51 18.14
N THR A 145 -4.83 5.29 18.36
CA THR A 145 -4.96 6.13 19.57
C THR A 145 -5.54 5.35 20.75
N PHE A 146 -6.56 4.55 20.50
CA PHE A 146 -7.44 4.04 21.56
C PHE A 146 -7.38 2.53 21.76
N ALA A 147 -6.89 1.76 20.79
CA ALA A 147 -6.94 0.31 20.84
C ALA A 147 -5.55 -0.31 21.14
N PRO A 148 -5.38 -0.95 22.31
CA PRO A 148 -4.19 -1.77 22.57
C PRO A 148 -4.09 -2.96 21.61
N GLN A 149 -2.90 -3.18 21.10
CA GLN A 149 -2.57 -4.20 20.08
C GLN A 149 -1.20 -4.81 20.39
N THR A 150 -0.87 -5.94 19.77
CA THR A 150 0.53 -6.38 19.72
C THR A 150 1.35 -5.39 18.89
N TYR A 151 2.67 -5.41 19.02
CA TYR A 151 3.51 -4.55 18.18
C TYR A 151 3.32 -4.87 16.70
N GLU A 152 3.22 -6.14 16.34
CA GLU A 152 3.05 -6.60 14.95
C GLU A 152 1.72 -6.12 14.36
N ASP A 153 0.63 -6.14 15.15
CA ASP A 153 -0.67 -5.58 14.74
C ASP A 153 -0.64 -4.04 14.67
N THR A 154 0.12 -3.40 15.56
CA THR A 154 0.34 -1.95 15.53
C THR A 154 1.12 -1.54 14.27
N LEU A 155 2.16 -2.29 13.92
CA LEU A 155 2.95 -2.10 12.70
C LEU A 155 2.08 -2.27 11.45
N LEU A 156 1.21 -3.28 11.43
CA LEU A 156 0.21 -3.45 10.37
C LEU A 156 -0.78 -2.28 10.30
N THR A 157 -1.24 -1.77 11.44
CA THR A 157 -2.16 -0.63 11.50
C THR A 157 -1.49 0.63 10.98
N VAL A 158 -0.24 0.90 11.39
CA VAL A 158 0.56 2.04 10.93
C VAL A 158 0.77 1.96 9.42
N THR A 159 1.27 0.85 8.91
CA THR A 159 1.54 0.71 7.47
C THR A 159 0.26 0.75 6.64
N THR A 160 -0.87 0.26 7.17
CA THR A 160 -2.18 0.39 6.49
C THR A 160 -2.66 1.84 6.47
N PHE A 161 -2.45 2.59 7.56
CA PHE A 161 -2.75 4.02 7.58
C PHE A 161 -1.91 4.75 6.53
N GLN A 162 -0.61 4.45 6.46
CA GLN A 162 0.32 5.02 5.49
C GLN A 162 -0.10 4.74 4.05
N ARG A 163 -0.48 3.49 3.72
CA ARG A 163 -1.02 3.15 2.38
C ARG A 163 -2.25 3.99 2.05
N HIS A 164 -3.19 4.16 2.97
CA HIS A 164 -4.35 5.03 2.74
C HIS A 164 -3.96 6.49 2.50
N VAL A 165 -2.92 7.01 3.18
CA VAL A 165 -2.39 8.35 2.90
C VAL A 165 -1.85 8.42 1.46
N LEU A 166 -0.98 7.48 1.07
CA LEU A 166 -0.34 7.45 -0.23
C LEU A 166 -1.35 7.30 -1.38
N GLU A 167 -2.32 6.42 -1.23
CA GLU A 167 -3.39 6.23 -2.21
C GLU A 167 -4.37 7.41 -2.26
N ALA A 168 -4.65 8.06 -1.12
CA ALA A 168 -5.41 9.30 -1.10
C ALA A 168 -4.68 10.44 -1.83
N LEU A 169 -3.36 10.55 -1.66
CA LEU A 169 -2.53 11.51 -2.40
C LEU A 169 -2.52 11.20 -3.90
N ALA A 170 -2.44 9.93 -4.29
CA ALA A 170 -2.52 9.50 -5.67
C ALA A 170 -3.88 9.89 -6.31
N CYS A 171 -4.98 9.61 -5.61
CA CYS A 171 -6.32 10.02 -6.04
C CYS A 171 -6.44 11.55 -6.15
N TYR A 172 -5.92 12.28 -5.15
CA TYR A 172 -5.94 13.74 -5.12
C TYR A 172 -5.17 14.32 -6.31
N ALA A 173 -3.95 13.84 -6.56
CA ALA A 173 -3.12 14.24 -7.69
C ALA A 173 -3.78 13.90 -9.01
N TYR A 174 -4.44 12.74 -9.12
CA TYR A 174 -5.16 12.37 -10.33
C TYR A 174 -6.29 13.35 -10.64
N LEU A 175 -7.15 13.63 -9.66
CA LEU A 175 -8.32 14.50 -9.85
C LEU A 175 -7.95 15.98 -10.02
N THR A 176 -6.81 16.43 -9.50
CA THR A 176 -6.36 17.83 -9.58
C THR A 176 -5.45 18.10 -10.77
N VAL A 177 -4.59 17.14 -11.14
CA VAL A 177 -3.54 17.32 -12.15
C VAL A 177 -3.72 16.35 -13.31
N TRP A 178 -3.58 15.05 -13.07
CA TRP A 178 -3.37 14.07 -14.14
C TRP A 178 -4.56 13.89 -15.06
N LYS A 179 -5.77 13.91 -14.51
CA LYS A 179 -6.99 13.79 -15.31
C LYS A 179 -7.18 14.98 -16.24
N THR A 180 -6.84 16.19 -15.79
CA THR A 180 -6.87 17.37 -16.68
C THR A 180 -5.81 17.25 -17.78
N ARG A 181 -4.62 16.74 -17.45
CA ARG A 181 -3.57 16.46 -18.45
C ARG A 181 -4.05 15.42 -19.47
N GLU A 182 -4.72 14.37 -19.02
CA GLU A 182 -5.28 13.30 -19.87
C GLU A 182 -6.35 13.83 -20.83
N MET A 183 -7.28 14.65 -20.34
CA MET A 183 -8.31 15.27 -21.18
C MET A 183 -7.74 16.23 -22.23
N ASN A 184 -6.56 16.80 -21.97
CA ASN A 184 -5.87 17.75 -22.84
C ASN A 184 -4.66 17.10 -23.53
N LEU A 185 -4.63 15.77 -23.66
CA LEU A 185 -3.59 15.10 -24.44
C LEU A 185 -3.74 15.48 -25.92
N ASP A 186 -2.67 16.03 -26.47
CA ASP A 186 -2.52 16.25 -27.90
C ASP A 186 -1.74 15.06 -28.49
N VAL A 187 -2.33 14.39 -29.48
CA VAL A 187 -1.77 13.18 -30.10
C VAL A 187 -0.54 13.48 -30.97
N ASP A 188 -0.42 14.73 -31.43
CA ASP A 188 0.68 15.17 -32.28
C ASP A 188 1.83 15.79 -31.46
N ALA A 189 1.61 16.06 -30.17
CA ALA A 189 2.61 16.61 -29.28
C ALA A 189 3.61 15.53 -28.80
N PRO A 190 4.89 15.90 -28.57
CA PRO A 190 5.84 14.98 -27.97
C PRO A 190 5.41 14.58 -26.55
N PRO A 191 5.76 13.36 -26.08
CA PRO A 191 5.51 12.92 -24.72
C PRO A 191 6.05 13.91 -23.69
N ARG A 192 5.33 14.07 -22.57
CA ARG A 192 5.80 14.89 -21.45
C ARG A 192 7.05 14.26 -20.83
N PRO A 193 7.96 15.08 -20.26
CA PRO A 193 9.08 14.56 -19.48
C PRO A 193 8.60 13.62 -18.38
N VAL A 194 9.36 12.54 -18.14
CA VAL A 194 9.01 11.56 -17.11
C VAL A 194 9.08 12.16 -15.70
N ASP A 195 8.01 12.00 -14.94
CA ASP A 195 7.92 12.40 -13.54
C ASP A 195 8.34 11.22 -12.65
N LYS A 196 9.60 11.23 -12.21
CA LYS A 196 10.15 10.19 -11.34
C LYS A 196 9.71 10.33 -9.87
N THR A 197 8.87 11.31 -9.54
CA THR A 197 8.32 11.48 -8.17
C THR A 197 7.08 10.63 -7.91
N ILE A 198 6.57 9.96 -8.94
CA ILE A 198 5.43 9.03 -8.87
C ILE A 198 5.85 7.61 -9.26
N MET A 199 5.08 6.62 -8.79
CA MET A 199 5.41 5.20 -8.88
C MET A 199 5.40 4.66 -10.31
N GLY A 200 4.43 5.10 -11.12
CA GLY A 200 4.19 4.54 -12.45
C GLY A 200 3.51 3.17 -12.44
N ALA A 201 3.47 2.52 -13.61
CA ALA A 201 2.69 1.30 -13.79
C ALA A 201 3.33 0.28 -14.72
N LEU A 202 3.11 -1.00 -14.39
CA LEU A 202 3.27 -2.13 -15.29
C LEU A 202 1.97 -2.31 -16.09
N THR A 203 2.05 -2.65 -17.38
CA THR A 203 0.86 -2.95 -18.18
C THR A 203 1.18 -3.96 -19.28
N VAL A 204 0.19 -4.75 -19.67
CA VAL A 204 0.23 -5.60 -20.88
C VAL A 204 -0.47 -4.93 -22.08
N ASP A 205 -1.17 -3.82 -21.84
CA ASP A 205 -1.91 -3.08 -22.84
C ASP A 205 -1.05 -1.93 -23.40
N THR A 206 -0.75 -2.02 -24.70
CA THR A 206 0.02 -1.02 -25.44
C THR A 206 -0.64 0.36 -25.44
N ASN A 207 -1.97 0.46 -25.49
CA ASN A 207 -2.66 1.75 -25.47
C ASN A 207 -2.52 2.43 -24.11
N VAL A 208 -2.60 1.64 -23.02
CA VAL A 208 -2.31 2.14 -21.68
C VAL A 208 -0.87 2.62 -21.58
N ALA A 209 0.09 1.85 -22.13
CA ALA A 209 1.50 2.24 -22.11
C ALA A 209 1.77 3.53 -22.87
N ILE A 210 1.22 3.68 -24.09
CA ILE A 210 1.33 4.90 -24.91
C ILE A 210 0.75 6.10 -24.16
N ARG A 211 -0.44 5.94 -23.58
CA ARG A 211 -1.11 7.02 -22.83
C ARG A 211 -0.30 7.45 -21.60
N LEU A 212 0.15 6.50 -20.78
CA LEU A 212 0.95 6.81 -19.59
C LEU A 212 2.29 7.45 -19.96
N HIS A 213 2.94 6.97 -21.03
CA HIS A 213 4.14 7.58 -21.57
C HIS A 213 3.90 9.03 -22.03
N ALA A 214 2.83 9.28 -22.79
CA ALA A 214 2.47 10.63 -23.24
C ALA A 214 2.23 11.59 -22.06
N LEU A 215 1.69 11.08 -20.94
CA LEU A 215 1.50 11.85 -19.72
C LEU A 215 2.79 12.13 -18.95
N GLY A 216 3.90 11.46 -19.26
CA GLY A 216 5.15 11.52 -18.50
C GLY A 216 5.13 10.62 -17.25
N VAL A 217 4.30 9.57 -17.23
CA VAL A 217 4.23 8.62 -16.11
C VAL A 217 5.25 7.49 -16.36
N PRO A 218 6.06 7.08 -15.36
CA PRO A 218 6.93 5.91 -15.48
C PRO A 218 6.13 4.68 -15.93
N THR A 219 6.55 4.04 -17.01
CA THR A 219 5.76 3.00 -17.67
C THR A 219 6.60 1.80 -18.03
N TRP A 220 6.09 0.59 -17.75
CA TRP A 220 6.70 -0.67 -18.15
C TRP A 220 5.69 -1.54 -18.88
N LEU A 221 5.97 -1.84 -20.14
CA LEU A 221 5.14 -2.65 -21.01
C LEU A 221 5.63 -4.10 -21.02
N ILE A 222 4.77 -5.01 -20.57
CA ILE A 222 4.99 -6.45 -20.49
C ILE A 222 4.45 -7.11 -21.76
N ARG A 223 5.29 -7.88 -22.43
CA ARG A 223 5.00 -8.45 -23.75
C ARG A 223 5.54 -9.85 -23.92
N THR A 224 4.93 -10.59 -24.84
CA THR A 224 5.53 -11.81 -25.36
C THR A 224 6.56 -11.44 -26.43
N PRO A 225 7.66 -12.20 -26.59
CA PRO A 225 8.67 -11.97 -27.60
C PRO A 225 8.12 -11.84 -29.03
N SER A 226 7.06 -12.59 -29.35
CA SER A 226 6.38 -12.53 -30.65
C SER A 226 5.65 -11.22 -30.92
N SER A 227 5.36 -10.42 -29.87
CA SER A 227 4.69 -9.12 -29.99
C SER A 227 5.66 -7.94 -30.06
N ILE A 228 6.96 -8.21 -30.08
CA ILE A 228 7.99 -7.18 -30.22
C ILE A 228 8.31 -7.04 -31.71
N PRO A 229 8.12 -5.85 -32.30
CA PRO A 229 8.54 -5.58 -33.67
C PRO A 229 10.04 -5.83 -33.83
N HIS A 230 10.42 -6.46 -34.94
CA HIS A 230 11.82 -6.78 -35.25
C HIS A 230 12.70 -5.54 -35.46
N ASP A 231 12.08 -4.41 -35.76
CA ASP A 231 12.69 -3.09 -35.97
C ASP A 231 12.60 -2.18 -34.73
N MET A 232 12.21 -2.73 -33.57
CA MET A 232 12.21 -1.97 -32.32
C MET A 232 13.62 -1.49 -31.97
N ASN A 233 13.77 -0.18 -31.81
CA ASN A 233 15.01 0.39 -31.31
C ASN A 233 15.15 0.15 -29.80
N ILE A 234 16.18 -0.60 -29.40
CA ILE A 234 16.51 -0.87 -28.00
C ILE A 234 17.71 0.01 -27.64
N CYS A 235 17.45 1.08 -26.87
CA CYS A 235 18.50 2.02 -26.47
C CYS A 235 19.42 1.47 -25.38
N HIS A 236 18.88 0.64 -24.49
CA HIS A 236 19.59 0.12 -23.32
C HIS A 236 19.02 -1.23 -22.90
N GLU A 237 19.90 -2.17 -22.55
CA GLU A 237 19.54 -3.44 -21.93
C GLU A 237 19.95 -3.39 -20.46
N CYS A 238 19.09 -3.88 -19.56
CA CYS A 238 19.42 -3.98 -18.14
C CYS A 238 18.84 -5.24 -17.51
N ASP A 239 19.49 -5.68 -16.44
CA ASP A 239 18.97 -6.74 -15.60
C ASP A 239 17.76 -6.22 -14.79
N PRO A 240 16.66 -6.98 -14.73
CA PRO A 240 15.54 -6.65 -13.86
C PRO A 240 15.97 -6.52 -12.41
N SER A 241 15.43 -5.55 -11.69
CA SER A 241 15.73 -5.30 -10.29
C SER A 241 14.48 -5.03 -9.46
N ILE A 242 14.60 -5.23 -8.14
CA ILE A 242 13.56 -4.83 -7.19
C ILE A 242 13.88 -3.44 -6.62
N PRO A 243 12.87 -2.64 -6.26
CA PRO A 243 13.09 -1.41 -5.51
C PRO A 243 13.93 -1.64 -4.24
N SER A 244 14.79 -0.67 -3.92
CA SER A 244 15.65 -0.73 -2.74
C SER A 244 14.83 -0.65 -1.45
N GLY A 245 15.28 -1.36 -0.41
CA GLY A 245 14.68 -1.28 0.92
C GLY A 245 13.46 -2.18 1.16
N LEU A 246 13.08 -3.02 0.18
CA LEU A 246 11.99 -3.98 0.36
C LEU A 246 12.41 -5.16 1.26
N VAL A 247 11.67 -5.41 2.34
CA VAL A 247 11.88 -6.56 3.22
C VAL A 247 11.26 -7.83 2.61
N ARG A 248 12.04 -8.91 2.60
CA ARG A 248 11.61 -10.21 2.05
C ARG A 248 11.06 -11.18 3.09
N GLU A 249 11.50 -11.03 4.34
CA GLU A 249 11.13 -11.91 5.43
C GLU A 249 9.63 -11.78 5.75
N VAL A 250 8.92 -12.92 5.75
CA VAL A 250 7.48 -12.99 5.99
C VAL A 250 7.20 -12.90 7.49
N MET A 251 6.22 -12.08 7.87
CA MET A 251 5.77 -12.01 9.25
C MET A 251 5.08 -13.32 9.64
N PRO A 252 5.52 -14.01 10.71
CA PRO A 252 4.94 -15.28 11.10
C PRO A 252 3.47 -15.13 11.55
N ASN A 253 2.68 -16.18 11.37
CA ASN A 253 1.30 -16.29 11.85
C ASN A 253 0.32 -15.23 11.31
N LYS A 254 0.65 -14.55 10.20
CA LYS A 254 -0.29 -13.69 9.46
C LYS A 254 -0.78 -14.40 8.20
N PRO A 255 -2.09 -14.47 7.94
CA PRO A 255 -2.60 -15.06 6.71
C PRO A 255 -2.23 -14.20 5.49
N ALA A 256 -2.27 -14.79 4.31
CA ALA A 256 -2.17 -14.03 3.08
C ALA A 256 -3.35 -13.05 2.96
N ALA A 257 -3.05 -11.78 2.66
CA ALA A 257 -4.05 -10.77 2.36
C ALA A 257 -4.82 -11.11 1.06
N TYR A 258 -4.17 -11.85 0.16
CA TYR A 258 -4.74 -12.32 -1.09
C TYR A 258 -3.96 -13.53 -1.63
N ILE A 259 -4.66 -14.43 -2.28
CA ILE A 259 -4.09 -15.57 -3.01
C ILE A 259 -4.72 -15.57 -4.41
N GLY A 260 -3.89 -15.49 -5.43
CA GLY A 260 -4.33 -15.60 -6.82
C GLY A 260 -3.52 -14.73 -7.77
N VAL A 261 -4.05 -14.62 -8.98
CA VAL A 261 -3.41 -13.88 -10.07
C VAL A 261 -3.51 -12.36 -9.87
N ALA A 262 -2.64 -11.63 -10.57
CA ALA A 262 -2.71 -10.18 -10.59
C ALA A 262 -4.07 -9.69 -11.10
N CYS A 263 -4.68 -8.77 -10.34
CA CYS A 263 -5.94 -8.12 -10.67
C CYS A 263 -6.13 -6.86 -9.80
N ALA A 264 -7.13 -6.04 -10.10
CA ALA A 264 -7.48 -4.87 -9.29
C ALA A 264 -7.77 -5.23 -7.82
N THR A 265 -8.35 -6.41 -7.55
CA THR A 265 -8.60 -6.90 -6.19
C THR A 265 -7.29 -7.18 -5.45
N ARG A 266 -6.29 -7.75 -6.13
CA ARG A 266 -4.96 -7.98 -5.57
C ARG A 266 -4.30 -6.66 -5.18
N ASN A 267 -4.32 -5.66 -6.07
CA ASN A 267 -3.75 -4.34 -5.80
C ASN A 267 -4.31 -3.71 -4.51
N ARG A 268 -5.59 -3.99 -4.20
CA ARG A 268 -6.28 -3.47 -3.00
C ARG A 268 -6.16 -4.39 -1.78
N ALA A 269 -5.56 -5.56 -1.90
CA ALA A 269 -5.51 -6.54 -0.82
C ALA A 269 -4.78 -5.98 0.41
N CYS A 270 -3.70 -5.23 0.19
CA CYS A 270 -2.84 -4.63 1.22
C CYS A 270 -3.56 -3.61 2.12
N LEU A 271 -4.72 -3.09 1.70
CA LEU A 271 -5.56 -2.19 2.51
C LEU A 271 -6.58 -2.94 3.37
N ARG A 272 -6.99 -4.15 2.97
CA ARG A 272 -8.09 -4.90 3.61
C ARG A 272 -7.63 -5.69 4.84
N THR A 273 -6.32 -5.92 4.96
CA THR A 273 -5.71 -6.74 6.01
C THR A 273 -6.00 -6.22 7.42
N GLY A 274 -6.13 -4.92 7.62
CA GLY A 274 -6.35 -4.31 8.94
C GLY A 274 -7.68 -4.68 9.60
N MET A 275 -8.81 -4.61 8.89
CA MET A 275 -10.12 -4.79 9.54
C MET A 275 -10.48 -6.25 9.84
N GLN A 276 -9.97 -7.20 9.06
CA GLN A 276 -10.29 -8.62 9.23
C GLN A 276 -9.26 -9.39 10.08
N SER A 277 -8.03 -8.86 10.20
CA SER A 277 -6.93 -9.58 10.86
C SER A 277 -6.58 -9.02 12.25
N ILE A 278 -6.94 -7.77 12.55
CA ILE A 278 -6.70 -7.18 13.86
C ILE A 278 -7.79 -7.65 14.82
N ARG A 279 -7.43 -8.58 15.70
CA ARG A 279 -8.30 -9.02 16.80
C ARG A 279 -8.25 -7.96 17.90
N LEU A 280 -9.32 -7.19 18.07
CA LEU A 280 -9.41 -6.15 19.10
C LEU A 280 -9.98 -6.71 20.41
N GLY A 281 -9.39 -6.32 21.54
CA GLY A 281 -9.91 -6.61 22.88
C GLY A 281 -10.04 -8.11 23.18
N HIS A 282 -11.21 -8.55 23.67
CA HIS A 282 -11.44 -9.95 24.07
C HIS A 282 -11.30 -10.95 22.91
N SER A 283 -11.44 -10.51 21.66
CA SER A 283 -11.25 -11.37 20.48
C SER A 283 -9.79 -11.73 20.22
N ALA A 284 -8.82 -10.99 20.79
CA ALA A 284 -7.39 -11.33 20.74
C ALA A 284 -7.06 -12.60 21.55
N PHE A 285 -7.90 -12.93 22.55
CA PHE A 285 -7.67 -14.03 23.50
C PHE A 285 -8.09 -15.41 23.00
N ASN A 286 -8.36 -15.59 21.71
CA ASN A 286 -8.60 -16.93 21.16
C ASN A 286 -7.30 -17.72 21.06
N ILE A 287 -6.97 -18.35 22.20
CA ILE A 287 -6.53 -19.73 22.41
C ILE A 287 -5.59 -20.27 21.33
N THR A 288 -4.31 -20.33 21.64
CA THR A 288 -3.42 -21.37 21.14
C THR A 288 -4.03 -22.72 21.55
N SER A 289 -4.73 -23.38 20.63
CA SER A 289 -5.35 -24.68 20.85
C SER A 289 -4.30 -25.79 20.86
N GLU A 290 -3.32 -25.69 21.75
CA GLU A 290 -2.44 -26.80 22.17
C GLU A 290 -2.18 -26.83 23.68
N GLN A 291 -2.70 -25.89 24.48
CA GLN A 291 -2.60 -25.97 25.94
C GLN A 291 -3.95 -25.69 26.61
N LEU A 292 -4.39 -26.67 27.41
CA LEU A 292 -5.54 -26.71 28.32
C LEU A 292 -6.84 -27.35 27.79
N VAL A 293 -6.74 -28.64 27.43
CA VAL A 293 -7.85 -29.60 27.64
C VAL A 293 -7.69 -30.35 28.98
N SER A 294 -6.58 -30.22 29.72
CA SER A 294 -6.32 -31.13 30.86
C SER A 294 -6.91 -30.75 32.22
N ASN A 295 -7.48 -29.55 32.42
CA ASN A 295 -7.79 -29.09 33.79
C ASN A 295 -9.26 -28.82 34.10
N TYR A 296 -10.18 -28.99 33.14
CA TYR A 296 -11.62 -28.83 33.38
C TYR A 296 -12.41 -30.14 33.55
N GLU A 297 -11.81 -31.29 33.25
CA GLU A 297 -12.48 -32.61 33.37
C GLU A 297 -12.13 -33.40 34.64
N ASN A 298 -11.22 -32.92 35.49
CA ASN A 298 -10.84 -33.62 36.72
C ASN A 298 -10.88 -32.69 37.94
N GLY A 299 -12.08 -32.44 38.50
CA GLY A 299 -12.16 -31.63 39.72
C GLY A 299 -13.52 -31.42 40.34
N ARG A 300 -13.98 -32.44 41.08
CA ARG A 300 -14.90 -32.37 42.23
C ARG A 300 -16.41 -32.29 41.95
N ARG A 301 -17.00 -33.49 41.94
CA ARG A 301 -18.10 -33.85 42.86
C ARG A 301 -17.82 -33.28 44.26
N LEU A 302 -18.67 -32.41 44.77
CA LEU A 302 -18.95 -32.28 46.20
C LEU A 302 -20.44 -32.02 46.38
N ASN A 303 -21.04 -32.86 47.22
CA ASN A 303 -22.46 -32.96 47.50
C ASN A 303 -22.97 -31.74 48.31
N PHE A 304 -24.22 -31.36 48.06
CA PHE A 304 -25.01 -30.54 48.96
C PHE A 304 -25.51 -31.38 50.15
N ILE A 305 -25.03 -31.07 51.35
CA ILE A 305 -25.80 -30.91 52.61
C ILE A 305 -25.09 -29.81 53.40
#